data_AF-A0A1F8WV40-F1
#
_entry.id   AF-A0A1F8WV40-F1
#
_cell.length_a   1.000
_cell.length_b   1.000
_cell.length_c   1.000
_cell.angle_alpha   90.00
_cell.angle_beta   90.00
_cell.angle_gamma   90.00
#
_symmetry.space_group_name_H-M   'P 1'
#
loop_
_entity.id
_entity.type
_entity.pdbx_description
1 polymer ?
#
loop_
_entity_poly.entity_id
_entity_poly.type
_entity_poly.pdbx_seq_one_letter_code
_entity_poly.pdbx_strand_id
1 'polypeptide(L)'
;MGPMPVVSFDQVRHPSLLKPITAFRWFIEHGGRHGSGWVNDVTRVIPPTPAPFSPVLCASHVKAPTLMMVAPEDEMVQANPTVSREAYEQLAGPGQWYEIAGGHFGLLWYPSKLFDEASRVQRDFLISHLT
;
A
#
# COMPACT_ATOMS: atom_id res chain seq x y z
N MET A 1 16.27 -8.36 -9.10
CA MET A 1 16.34 -9.38 -8.03
C MET A 1 15.22 -10.39 -8.26
N GLY A 2 15.50 -11.68 -8.14
CA GLY A 2 14.55 -12.77 -8.39
C GLY A 2 15.03 -13.74 -9.49
N PRO A 3 14.32 -14.86 -9.72
CA PRO A 3 13.03 -15.21 -9.08
C PRO A 3 13.17 -15.50 -7.58
N MET A 4 12.17 -15.08 -6.80
CA MET A 4 12.11 -15.29 -5.34
C MET A 4 10.65 -15.27 -4.85
N PRO A 5 10.35 -15.80 -3.66
CA PRO A 5 9.00 -15.76 -3.11
C PRO A 5 8.50 -14.34 -2.84
N VAL A 6 7.20 -14.09 -3.01
CA VAL A 6 6.54 -12.84 -2.58
C VAL A 6 6.55 -12.78 -1.05
N VAL A 7 6.11 -13.87 -0.41
CA VAL A 7 6.07 -14.03 1.05
C VAL A 7 6.72 -15.36 1.47
N SER A 8 7.21 -15.41 2.71
CA SER A 8 7.75 -16.61 3.34
C SER A 8 7.53 -16.55 4.86
N PHE A 9 7.25 -17.71 5.47
CA PHE A 9 7.16 -17.83 6.91
C PHE A 9 8.55 -17.89 7.58
N ASP A 10 9.61 -18.19 6.81
CA ASP A 10 10.98 -18.31 7.29
C ASP A 10 11.88 -17.36 6.50
N GLN A 11 12.02 -16.13 6.99
CA GLN A 11 12.86 -15.11 6.37
C GLN A 11 14.37 -15.38 6.48
N VAL A 12 14.77 -16.35 7.30
CA VAL A 12 16.18 -16.70 7.51
C VAL A 12 16.62 -17.73 6.48
N ARG A 13 15.87 -18.82 6.34
CA ARG A 13 16.20 -19.91 5.41
C ARG A 13 15.63 -19.69 4.01
N HIS A 14 14.52 -18.99 3.91
CA HIS A 14 13.79 -18.74 2.67
C HIS A 14 13.34 -17.27 2.58
N PRO A 15 14.28 -16.31 2.42
CA PRO A 15 13.93 -14.90 2.36
C PRO A 15 12.96 -14.59 1.20
N SER A 16 12.00 -13.72 1.46
CA SER A 16 11.01 -13.28 0.47
C SER A 16 11.05 -11.76 0.24
N LEU A 17 10.35 -11.30 -0.80
CA LEU A 17 10.29 -9.88 -1.13
C LEU A 17 9.63 -9.07 -0.01
N LEU A 18 8.49 -9.55 0.50
CA LEU A 18 7.76 -8.95 1.60
C LEU A 18 8.08 -9.71 2.88
N LYS A 19 8.65 -9.00 3.86
CA LYS A 19 9.14 -9.56 5.13
C LYS A 19 8.11 -9.62 6.26
N PRO A 20 7.15 -8.68 6.39
CA PRO A 20 6.23 -8.70 7.52
C PRO A 20 5.36 -9.97 7.56
N ILE A 21 5.16 -10.51 8.77
CA ILE A 21 4.31 -11.70 8.98
C ILE A 21 2.84 -11.43 8.60
N THR A 22 2.41 -10.18 8.71
CA THR A 22 1.09 -9.71 8.27
C THR A 22 0.89 -9.89 6.77
N ALA A 23 1.93 -9.60 5.96
CA ALA A 23 1.94 -9.87 4.52
C ALA A 23 1.78 -11.37 4.26
N PHE A 24 2.61 -12.22 4.90
CA PHE A 24 2.52 -13.67 4.74
C PHE A 24 1.11 -14.19 5.04
N ARG A 25 0.53 -13.79 6.17
CA ARG A 25 -0.84 -14.20 6.56
C ARG A 25 -1.87 -13.79 5.51
N TRP A 26 -1.84 -12.55 5.05
CA TRP A 26 -2.81 -12.06 4.07
C TRP A 26 -2.70 -12.83 2.75
N PHE A 27 -1.49 -12.97 2.20
CA PHE A 27 -1.26 -13.64 0.92
C PHE A 27 -1.60 -15.13 0.96
N ILE A 28 -1.30 -15.84 2.05
CA ILE A 28 -1.68 -17.26 2.18
C ILE A 28 -3.21 -17.41 2.34
N GLU A 29 -3.85 -16.57 3.14
CA GLU A 29 -5.30 -16.67 3.40
C GLU A 29 -6.15 -16.27 2.19
N HIS A 30 -5.75 -15.21 1.47
CA HIS A 30 -6.52 -14.67 0.34
C HIS A 30 -6.02 -15.22 -1.00
N GLY A 31 -4.71 -15.27 -1.19
CA GLY A 31 -4.09 -15.85 -2.38
C GLY A 31 -4.15 -17.38 -2.42
N GLY A 32 -4.22 -18.07 -1.28
CA GLY A 32 -4.36 -19.53 -1.23
C GLY A 32 -5.76 -20.06 -1.52
N ARG A 33 -6.75 -19.17 -1.77
CA ARG A 33 -8.13 -19.57 -2.05
C ARG A 33 -8.24 -20.28 -3.40
N HIS A 34 -9.14 -21.26 -3.47
CA HIS A 34 -9.42 -21.96 -4.72
C HIS A 34 -9.82 -20.97 -5.83
N GLY A 35 -9.14 -21.05 -6.97
CA GLY A 35 -9.41 -20.20 -8.13
C GLY A 35 -8.81 -18.79 -8.08
N SER A 36 -7.97 -18.46 -7.08
CA SER A 36 -7.30 -17.16 -7.02
C SER A 36 -6.31 -16.92 -8.18
N GLY A 37 -5.74 -18.00 -8.72
CA GLY A 37 -4.65 -17.96 -9.69
C GLY A 37 -3.34 -17.37 -9.15
N TRP A 38 -3.27 -17.07 -7.85
CA TRP A 38 -2.09 -16.47 -7.24
C TRP A 38 -0.95 -17.47 -7.13
N VAL A 39 0.26 -17.01 -7.46
CA VAL A 39 1.51 -17.76 -7.32
C VAL A 39 2.49 -16.97 -6.46
N ASN A 40 3.22 -17.67 -5.60
CA ASN A 40 4.19 -17.06 -4.70
C ASN A 40 5.57 -16.91 -5.36
N ASP A 41 5.64 -16.23 -6.51
CA ASP A 41 6.89 -15.98 -7.23
C ASP A 41 6.93 -14.54 -7.78
N VAL A 42 8.07 -13.87 -7.65
CA VAL A 42 8.25 -12.48 -8.10
C VAL A 42 9.68 -12.20 -8.55
N THR A 43 9.78 -11.37 -9.60
CA THR A 43 11.03 -10.72 -9.99
C THR A 43 10.86 -9.21 -9.85
N ARG A 44 11.70 -8.59 -9.02
CA ARG A 44 11.71 -7.14 -8.81
C ARG A 44 12.81 -6.49 -9.64
N VAL A 45 12.41 -5.52 -10.46
CA VAL A 45 13.31 -4.66 -11.25
C VAL A 45 13.24 -3.25 -10.69
N ILE A 46 14.40 -2.66 -10.41
CA ILE A 46 14.53 -1.22 -10.16
C ILE A 46 15.29 -0.67 -11.37
N PRO A 47 14.69 0.24 -12.16
CA PRO A 47 15.41 0.87 -13.26
C PRO A 47 16.66 1.60 -12.76
N PRO A 48 17.77 1.59 -13.52
CA PRO A 48 18.98 2.32 -13.15
C PRO A 48 18.79 3.81 -13.45
N THR A 49 18.01 4.50 -12.62
CA THR A 49 17.83 5.95 -12.73
C THR A 49 18.94 6.70 -11.99
N PRO A 50 19.37 7.89 -12.47
CA PRO A 50 20.41 8.69 -11.81
C PRO A 50 20.07 9.14 -10.38
N ALA A 51 18.78 9.16 -10.05
CA ALA A 51 18.26 9.46 -8.73
C ALA A 51 17.12 8.50 -8.36
N PRO A 52 16.87 8.23 -7.07
CA PRO A 52 15.69 7.50 -6.62
C PRO A 52 14.39 8.19 -7.03
N PHE A 53 13.34 7.40 -7.23
CA PHE A 53 11.99 7.95 -7.37
C PHE A 53 11.57 8.63 -6.07
N SER A 54 10.97 9.82 -6.17
CA SER A 54 10.31 10.50 -5.06
C SER A 54 8.91 10.96 -5.48
N PRO A 55 7.85 10.60 -4.74
CA PRO A 55 6.49 11.03 -5.05
C PRO A 55 6.29 12.54 -4.87
N VAL A 56 7.13 13.20 -4.08
CA VAL A 56 7.05 14.64 -3.77
C VAL A 56 7.30 15.50 -5.01
N LEU A 57 8.20 15.07 -5.91
CA LEU A 57 8.64 15.87 -7.06
C LEU A 57 7.50 16.24 -8.01
N CYS A 58 6.52 15.36 -8.16
CA CYS A 58 5.39 15.58 -9.07
C CYS A 58 4.08 15.88 -8.35
N ALA A 59 4.06 15.92 -7.01
CA ALA A 59 2.85 16.15 -6.24
C ALA A 59 2.19 17.49 -6.58
N SER A 60 2.98 18.54 -6.82
CA SER A 60 2.51 19.87 -7.25
C SER A 60 1.87 19.91 -8.64
N HIS A 61 1.98 18.83 -9.42
CA HIS A 61 1.28 18.70 -10.69
C HIS A 61 -0.10 18.05 -10.56
N VAL A 62 -0.43 17.47 -9.40
CA VAL A 62 -1.72 16.85 -9.14
C VAL A 62 -2.75 17.94 -8.80
N LYS A 63 -3.65 18.21 -9.76
CA LYS A 63 -4.73 19.22 -9.63
C LYS A 63 -6.09 18.61 -9.30
N ALA A 64 -6.26 17.30 -9.48
CA ALA A 64 -7.49 16.60 -9.16
C ALA A 64 -7.70 16.52 -7.64
N PRO A 65 -8.95 16.49 -7.15
CA PRO A 65 -9.22 16.14 -5.76
C PRO A 65 -8.52 14.83 -5.40
N THR A 66 -7.82 14.81 -4.27
CA THR A 66 -7.00 13.67 -3.85
C THR A 66 -7.27 13.31 -2.39
N LEU A 67 -7.60 12.03 -2.14
CA LEU A 67 -7.61 11.43 -0.81
C LEU A 67 -6.28 10.73 -0.56
N MET A 68 -5.57 11.15 0.49
CA MET A 68 -4.41 10.44 1.05
C MET A 68 -4.85 9.74 2.34
N MET A 69 -5.12 8.44 2.25
CA MET A 69 -5.37 7.57 3.40
C MET A 69 -4.05 6.92 3.82
N VAL A 70 -3.61 7.17 5.05
CA VAL A 70 -2.29 6.77 5.53
C VAL A 70 -2.42 6.07 6.88
N ALA A 71 -1.75 4.93 7.04
CA ALA A 71 -1.63 4.27 8.34
C ALA A 71 -0.31 4.67 9.00
N PRO A 72 -0.30 5.40 10.13
CA PRO A 72 0.93 5.77 10.82
C PRO A 72 1.77 4.56 11.27
N GLU A 73 1.11 3.44 11.56
CA GLU A 73 1.72 2.17 11.98
C GLU A 73 1.94 1.18 10.83
N ASP A 74 1.98 1.67 9.58
CA ASP A 74 2.26 0.81 8.42
C ASP A 74 3.62 0.11 8.56
N GLU A 75 3.59 -1.23 8.56
CA GLU A 75 4.75 -2.09 8.75
C GLU A 75 5.67 -2.18 7.53
N MET A 76 5.25 -1.60 6.39
CA MET A 76 6.01 -1.62 5.15
C MET A 76 7.02 -0.48 5.13
N VAL A 77 8.32 -0.82 5.03
CA VAL A 77 9.44 0.14 5.09
C VAL A 77 9.28 1.35 4.15
N GLN A 78 8.63 1.18 3.00
CA GLN A 78 8.46 2.24 2.01
C GLN A 78 7.14 3.01 2.14
N ALA A 79 6.19 2.54 2.96
CA ALA A 79 4.96 3.24 3.28
C ALA A 79 5.22 4.24 4.42
N ASN A 80 6.03 5.26 4.14
CA ASN A 80 6.49 6.21 5.15
C ASN A 80 5.48 7.37 5.34
N PRO A 81 4.90 7.56 6.54
CA PRO A 81 3.92 8.62 6.78
C PRO A 81 4.48 10.03 6.59
N THR A 82 5.76 10.27 6.94
CA THR A 82 6.42 11.57 6.77
C THR A 82 6.55 11.93 5.28
N VAL A 83 7.01 10.99 4.45
CA VAL A 83 7.10 11.21 2.99
C VAL A 83 5.71 11.40 2.39
N SER A 84 4.72 10.65 2.87
CA SER A 84 3.33 10.77 2.42
C SER A 84 2.75 12.15 2.78
N ARG A 85 3.05 12.66 3.98
CA ARG A 85 2.67 14.01 4.42
C ARG A 85 3.32 15.08 3.55
N GLU A 86 4.62 14.96 3.30
CA GLU A 86 5.35 15.90 2.45
C GLU A 86 4.76 15.95 1.03
N ALA A 87 4.44 14.79 0.44
CA ALA A 87 3.78 14.74 -0.86
C ALA A 87 2.38 15.38 -0.82
N TYR A 88 1.60 15.12 0.24
CA TYR A 88 0.25 15.69 0.41
C TYR A 88 0.28 17.23 0.50
N GLU A 89 1.23 17.79 1.26
CA GLU A 89 1.37 19.24 1.42
C GLU A 89 1.74 19.96 0.13
N GLN A 90 2.32 19.24 -0.83
CA GLN A 90 2.71 19.80 -2.13
C GLN A 90 1.60 19.70 -3.18
N LEU A 91 0.45 19.06 -2.90
CA LEU A 91 -0.64 18.93 -3.87
C LEU A 91 -1.16 20.31 -4.31
N ALA A 92 -1.36 20.49 -5.63
CA ALA A 92 -1.94 21.72 -6.18
C ALA A 92 -3.48 21.71 -6.19
N GLY A 93 -4.09 20.53 -6.14
CA GLY A 93 -5.53 20.32 -6.07
C GLY A 93 -6.07 20.19 -4.64
N PRO A 94 -7.40 20.09 -4.47
CA PRO A 94 -8.01 19.84 -3.17
C PRO A 94 -7.49 18.52 -2.57
N GLY A 95 -6.93 18.59 -1.36
CA GLY A 95 -6.45 17.41 -0.63
C GLY A 95 -7.37 17.06 0.54
N GLN A 96 -7.59 15.77 0.76
CA GLN A 96 -8.14 15.22 2.00
C GLN A 96 -7.13 14.24 2.60
N TRP A 97 -6.71 14.50 3.84
CA TRP A 97 -5.87 13.59 4.61
C TRP A 97 -6.71 12.76 5.58
N TYR A 98 -6.48 11.46 5.61
CA TYR A 98 -7.16 10.54 6.53
C TYR A 98 -6.16 9.58 7.17
N GLU A 99 -6.03 9.62 8.49
CA GLU A 99 -5.23 8.63 9.23
C GLU A 99 -6.10 7.45 9.62
N ILE A 100 -5.62 6.24 9.35
CA ILE A 100 -6.34 5.00 9.62
C ILE A 100 -5.46 4.00 10.36
N ALA A 101 -6.04 3.27 11.32
CA ALA A 101 -5.31 2.24 12.04
C ALA A 101 -5.19 0.94 11.22
N GLY A 102 -4.34 0.00 11.69
CA GLY A 102 -4.33 -1.38 11.21
C GLY A 102 -3.20 -1.76 10.25
N GLY A 103 -2.32 -0.81 9.90
CA GLY A 103 -1.16 -1.06 9.04
C GLY A 103 -1.56 -1.45 7.61
N HIS A 104 -0.58 -1.88 6.81
CA HIS A 104 -0.75 -2.09 5.37
C HIS A 104 -1.81 -3.15 5.05
N PHE A 105 -1.67 -4.32 5.68
CA PHE A 105 -2.49 -5.49 5.36
C PHE A 105 -3.75 -5.60 6.21
N GLY A 106 -3.85 -4.88 7.33
CA GLY A 106 -5.08 -4.85 8.14
C GLY A 106 -6.23 -4.18 7.39
N LEU A 107 -5.94 -3.16 6.58
CA LEU A 107 -6.93 -2.49 5.73
C LEU A 107 -7.48 -3.39 4.62
N LEU A 108 -6.73 -4.42 4.23
CA LEU A 108 -7.07 -5.35 3.16
C LEU A 108 -7.77 -6.62 3.66
N TRP A 109 -7.92 -6.79 4.98
CA TRP A 109 -8.44 -8.02 5.55
C TRP A 109 -9.96 -8.07 5.48
N TYR A 110 -10.52 -8.78 4.49
CA TYR A 110 -11.96 -8.96 4.34
C TYR A 110 -12.44 -10.33 4.87
N PRO A 111 -13.55 -10.37 5.64
CA PRO A 111 -14.32 -9.23 6.16
C PRO A 111 -13.72 -8.68 7.47
N SER A 112 -13.67 -7.35 7.63
CA SER A 112 -13.33 -6.72 8.91
C SER A 112 -13.87 -5.29 9.00
N LYS A 113 -14.02 -4.79 10.24
CA LYS A 113 -14.44 -3.39 10.48
C LYS A 113 -13.49 -2.37 9.85
N LEU A 114 -12.18 -2.66 9.87
CA LEU A 114 -11.17 -1.78 9.27
C LEU A 114 -11.27 -1.78 7.73
N PHE A 115 -11.52 -2.93 7.13
CA PHE A 115 -11.81 -3.01 5.70
C PHE A 115 -13.06 -2.19 5.34
N ASP A 116 -14.13 -2.31 6.13
CA ASP A 116 -15.38 -1.56 5.90
C ASP A 116 -15.18 -0.05 6.09
N GLU A 117 -14.35 0.36 7.04
CA GLU A 117 -13.95 1.76 7.22
C GLU A 117 -13.14 2.30 6.04
N ALA A 118 -12.05 1.62 5.67
CA ALA A 118 -11.20 2.00 4.55
C ALA A 118 -12.03 2.11 3.25
N SER A 119 -12.91 1.12 3.00
CA SER A 119 -13.79 1.09 1.84
C SER A 119 -14.81 2.23 1.86
N ARG A 120 -15.42 2.52 3.02
CA ARG A 120 -16.40 3.60 3.17
C ARG A 120 -15.78 4.97 2.91
N VAL A 121 -14.63 5.26 3.52
CA VAL A 121 -13.95 6.56 3.36
C VAL A 121 -13.56 6.80 1.89
N GLN A 122 -13.03 5.77 1.21
CA GLN A 122 -12.71 5.86 -0.22
C GLN A 122 -13.96 6.07 -1.08
N ARG A 123 -15.02 5.30 -0.82
CA ARG A 123 -16.31 5.44 -1.54
C ARG A 123 -16.90 6.84 -1.36
N ASP A 124 -16.97 7.33 -0.13
CA ASP A 124 -17.61 8.61 0.18
C ASP A 124 -16.84 9.77 -0.47
N PHE A 125 -15.50 9.69 -0.49
CA PHE A 125 -14.65 10.64 -1.22
C PHE A 125 -14.92 10.63 -2.74
N LEU A 126 -15.08 9.45 -3.34
CA LEU A 126 -15.39 9.33 -4.77
C LEU A 126 -16.77 9.91 -5.07
N ILE A 127 -17.78 9.59 -4.26
CA ILE A 127 -19.14 10.12 -4.44
C ILE A 127 -19.12 11.65 -4.41
N SER A 128 -18.41 12.27 -3.45
CA SER A 128 -18.40 13.73 -3.32
C SER A 128 -17.69 14.48 -4.46
N HIS A 129 -16.97 13.79 -5.35
CA HIS A 129 -16.18 14.42 -6.42
C HIS A 129 -16.47 13.91 -7.82
N LEU A 130 -17.21 12.81 -7.97
CA LEU A 130 -17.56 12.20 -9.26
C LEU A 130 -19.08 12.18 -9.53
N THR A 131 -19.88 12.77 -8.66
CA THR A 131 -21.32 13.01 -8.88
C THR A 131 -21.59 14.49 -9.10
#